data_AF-A0A7S1VL04-F1
#
_entry.id   AF-A0A7S1VL04-F1
#
_cell.length_a   1.000
_cell.length_b   1.000
_cell.length_c   1.000
_cell.angle_alpha   90.00
_cell.angle_beta   90.00
_cell.angle_gamma   90.00
#
_symmetry.space_group_name_H-M   'P 1'
#
loop_
_entity.id
_entity.type
_entity.pdbx_description
1 polymer ?
#
loop_
_entity_poly.entity_id
_entity_poly.type
_entity_poly.pdbx_seq_one_letter_code
_entity_poly.pdbx_strand_id
1 'polypeptide(L)'
;MDIIDGTKEGIIVDVRAGERYRGEVEEPRPGMRLGHMPGARNVPFTDLLNPNNPLQFKSKDELLEVFKQAGAADIVSTPLPVIASCGSGATACALVAALELCGRDRSGTHVYDGSWSEWGAEQDTPIVKGAREKESSE
;
A
#
# COMPACT_ATOMS: atom_id res chain seq x y z
N MET A 1 1.36 15.55 5.35
CA MET A 1 0.49 14.99 4.28
C MET A 1 -0.90 14.98 4.85
N ASP A 2 -1.81 15.70 4.22
CA ASP A 2 -3.17 15.97 4.72
C ASP A 2 -3.94 14.72 5.20
N ILE A 3 -3.64 13.54 4.65
CA ILE A 3 -4.24 12.26 5.06
C ILE A 3 -3.71 11.78 6.41
N ILE A 4 -2.42 11.95 6.67
CA ILE A 4 -1.75 11.49 7.91
C ILE A 4 -2.02 12.46 9.07
N ASP A 5 -2.14 13.75 8.79
CA ASP A 5 -2.49 14.76 9.79
C ASP A 5 -4.02 14.86 10.04
N GLY A 6 -4.83 14.11 9.27
CA GLY A 6 -6.27 14.04 9.41
C GLY A 6 -7.03 15.23 8.83
N THR A 7 -6.37 16.13 8.11
CA THR A 7 -7.03 17.28 7.43
C THR A 7 -7.70 16.90 6.11
N LYS A 8 -7.41 15.72 5.55
CA LYS A 8 -8.13 15.09 4.44
C LYS A 8 -8.38 13.60 4.69
N GLU A 9 -9.45 13.09 4.12
CA GLU A 9 -9.72 11.65 4.10
C GLU A 9 -9.02 10.96 2.92
N GLY A 10 -8.52 9.75 3.15
CA GLY A 10 -7.87 8.94 2.12
C GLY A 10 -7.32 7.65 2.69
N ILE A 11 -6.97 6.71 1.80
CA ILE A 11 -6.43 5.42 2.18
C ILE A 11 -5.05 5.27 1.59
N ILE A 12 -4.04 5.06 2.43
CA ILE A 12 -2.69 4.76 1.99
C ILE A 12 -2.51 3.25 1.91
N VAL A 13 -1.98 2.77 0.79
CA VAL A 13 -1.67 1.36 0.56
C VAL A 13 -0.18 1.21 0.25
N ASP A 14 0.52 0.52 1.13
CA ASP A 14 1.93 0.19 1.00
C ASP A 14 2.08 -1.18 0.33
N VAL A 15 2.72 -1.22 -0.84
CA VAL A 15 2.92 -2.45 -1.61
C VAL A 15 4.28 -3.11 -1.42
N ARG A 16 5.07 -2.66 -0.43
CA ARG A 16 6.31 -3.35 -0.04
C ARG A 16 5.99 -4.71 0.58
N ALA A 17 7.01 -5.56 0.65
CA ALA A 17 6.92 -6.84 1.36
C ALA A 17 6.50 -6.62 2.83
N GLY A 18 5.75 -7.59 3.37
CA GLY A 18 5.14 -7.44 4.69
C GLY A 18 6.16 -7.21 5.81
N GLU A 19 7.29 -7.88 5.77
CA GLU A 19 8.39 -7.71 6.73
C GLU A 19 9.00 -6.30 6.69
N ARG A 20 9.02 -5.65 5.52
CA ARG A 20 9.47 -4.26 5.37
C ARG A 20 8.46 -3.27 5.93
N TYR A 21 7.17 -3.49 5.61
CA TYR A 21 6.06 -2.73 6.16
C TYR A 21 6.03 -2.82 7.71
N ARG A 22 6.20 -4.02 8.27
CA ARG A 22 6.23 -4.23 9.73
C ARG A 22 7.51 -3.72 10.39
N GLY A 23 8.54 -3.38 9.61
CA GLY A 23 9.84 -2.91 10.10
C GLY A 23 10.69 -4.00 10.73
N GLU A 24 10.56 -5.24 10.25
CA GLU A 24 11.25 -6.44 10.73
C GLU A 24 12.59 -6.67 10.02
N VAL A 25 12.78 -6.09 8.84
CA VAL A 25 13.99 -6.20 8.04
C VAL A 25 14.46 -4.82 7.58
N GLU A 26 15.76 -4.71 7.34
CA GLU A 26 16.35 -3.49 6.78
C GLU A 26 15.82 -3.21 5.37
N GLU A 27 15.68 -1.91 5.09
CA GLU A 27 15.36 -1.45 3.75
C GLU A 27 16.57 -1.66 2.81
N PRO A 28 16.35 -2.00 1.52
CA PRO A 28 17.45 -2.18 0.57
C PRO A 28 18.35 -0.95 0.42
N ARG A 29 17.80 0.24 0.68
CA ARG A 29 18.56 1.48 0.72
C ARG A 29 19.09 1.70 2.16
N PRO A 30 20.42 1.79 2.34
CA PRO A 30 21.00 1.99 3.67
C PRO A 30 20.50 3.26 4.35
N GLY A 31 20.33 3.19 5.67
CA GLY A 31 19.99 4.33 6.52
C GLY A 31 18.51 4.74 6.50
N MET A 32 17.64 4.02 5.78
CA MET A 32 16.20 4.27 5.84
C MET A 32 15.60 3.75 7.15
N ARG A 33 14.66 4.50 7.70
CA ARG A 33 13.94 4.12 8.92
C ARG A 33 13.01 2.93 8.65
N LEU A 34 12.80 2.10 9.68
CA LEU A 34 12.01 0.87 9.64
C LEU A 34 10.56 1.12 10.02
N GLY A 35 9.62 0.54 9.26
CA GLY A 35 8.18 0.62 9.52
C GLY A 35 7.40 1.07 8.29
N HIS A 36 6.26 1.72 8.52
CA HIS A 36 5.35 2.23 7.49
C HIS A 36 4.68 3.55 7.90
N MET A 37 4.00 4.18 6.94
CA MET A 37 3.20 5.40 7.17
C MET A 37 2.02 5.10 8.10
N PRO A 38 1.67 5.97 9.06
CA PRO A 38 0.52 5.76 9.93
C PRO A 38 -0.77 5.46 9.15
N GLY A 39 -1.54 4.47 9.62
CA GLY A 39 -2.80 4.06 8.98
C GLY A 39 -2.67 3.34 7.63
N ALA A 40 -1.47 3.21 7.07
CA ALA A 40 -1.26 2.52 5.80
C ALA A 40 -1.65 1.03 5.89
N ARG A 41 -2.26 0.52 4.83
CA ARG A 41 -2.61 -0.90 4.67
C ARG A 41 -1.56 -1.58 3.81
N ASN A 42 -1.18 -2.82 4.13
CA ASN A 42 -0.17 -3.53 3.36
C ASN A 42 -0.80 -4.50 2.34
N VAL A 43 -0.48 -4.30 1.06
CA VAL A 43 -0.86 -5.21 -0.03
C VAL A 43 0.40 -5.49 -0.86
N PRO A 44 1.23 -6.49 -0.50
CA PRO A 44 2.48 -6.75 -1.20
C PRO A 44 2.29 -6.89 -2.70
N PHE A 45 3.10 -6.19 -3.49
CA PHE A 45 3.01 -6.21 -4.95
C PHE A 45 3.05 -7.63 -5.55
N THR A 46 3.86 -8.51 -4.95
CA THR A 46 3.98 -9.92 -5.37
C THR A 46 2.67 -10.68 -5.28
N ASP A 47 1.79 -10.30 -4.35
CA ASP A 47 0.52 -10.96 -4.13
C ASP A 47 -0.50 -10.60 -5.21
N LEU A 48 -0.26 -9.54 -5.98
CA LEU A 48 -1.08 -9.14 -7.14
C LEU A 48 -0.76 -9.94 -8.40
N LEU A 49 0.38 -10.64 -8.43
CA LEU A 49 0.89 -11.33 -9.61
C LEU A 49 0.52 -12.82 -9.59
N ASN A 50 0.36 -13.38 -10.78
CA ASN A 50 0.13 -14.81 -10.93
C ASN A 50 1.38 -15.58 -10.49
N PRO A 51 1.29 -16.49 -9.50
CA PRO A 51 2.45 -17.20 -8.97
C PRO A 51 3.11 -18.14 -9.98
N ASN A 52 2.36 -18.59 -10.99
CA ASN A 52 2.87 -19.47 -12.05
C ASN A 52 3.43 -18.68 -13.25
N ASN A 53 3.07 -17.39 -13.38
CA ASN A 53 3.56 -16.51 -14.42
C ASN A 53 3.58 -15.05 -13.90
N PRO A 54 4.67 -14.62 -13.24
CA PRO A 54 4.74 -13.31 -12.59
C PRO A 54 4.75 -12.12 -13.57
N LEU A 55 4.72 -12.37 -14.88
CA LEU A 55 4.49 -11.34 -15.90
C LEU A 55 3.00 -11.01 -16.09
N GLN A 56 2.11 -11.73 -15.41
CA GLN A 56 0.67 -11.53 -15.46
C GLN A 56 0.13 -11.17 -14.08
N PHE A 57 -0.88 -10.30 -14.04
CA PHE A 57 -1.71 -10.13 -12.85
C PHE A 57 -2.53 -11.41 -12.59
N LYS A 58 -2.91 -11.60 -11.33
CA LYS A 58 -3.97 -12.53 -10.97
C LYS A 58 -5.29 -12.15 -11.65
N SER A 59 -6.21 -13.12 -11.74
CA SER A 59 -7.56 -12.85 -12.20
C SER A 59 -8.29 -11.87 -11.26
N LYS A 60 -9.37 -11.24 -11.74
CA LYS A 60 -10.17 -10.31 -10.92
C LYS A 60 -10.61 -10.93 -9.60
N ASP A 61 -11.12 -12.16 -9.61
CA ASP A 61 -11.63 -12.82 -8.40
C ASP A 61 -10.51 -13.11 -7.40
N GLU A 62 -9.33 -13.52 -7.89
CA GLU A 62 -8.15 -13.72 -7.05
C GLU A 62 -7.62 -12.40 -6.47
N LEU A 63 -7.62 -11.31 -7.24
CA LEU A 63 -7.23 -9.98 -6.75
C LEU A 63 -8.19 -9.48 -5.66
N LEU A 64 -9.49 -9.68 -5.82
CA LEU A 64 -10.49 -9.35 -4.79
C LEU A 64 -10.22 -10.11 -3.49
N GLU A 65 -9.84 -11.39 -3.59
CA GLU A 65 -9.47 -12.19 -2.42
C GLU A 65 -8.17 -11.70 -1.77
N VAL A 66 -7.16 -11.30 -2.55
CA VAL A 66 -5.93 -10.66 -2.04
C VAL A 66 -6.25 -9.41 -1.24
N PHE A 67 -7.08 -8.50 -1.78
CA PHE A 67 -7.48 -7.29 -1.07
C PHE A 67 -8.26 -7.58 0.21
N LYS A 68 -9.14 -8.59 0.18
CA LYS A 68 -9.89 -9.02 1.36
C LYS A 68 -8.98 -9.58 2.46
N GLN A 69 -8.02 -10.44 2.10
CA GLN A 69 -7.06 -11.02 3.04
C GLN A 69 -6.16 -9.95 3.67
N ALA A 70 -5.81 -8.92 2.90
CA ALA A 70 -5.07 -7.76 3.36
C ALA A 70 -5.91 -6.78 4.23
N GLY A 71 -7.21 -7.05 4.46
CA GLY A 71 -8.10 -6.14 5.17
C GLY A 71 -8.31 -4.81 4.43
N ALA A 72 -8.30 -4.87 3.10
CA ALA A 72 -8.36 -3.73 2.20
C ALA A 72 -9.41 -3.92 1.08
N ALA A 73 -10.43 -4.74 1.28
CA ALA A 73 -11.47 -5.00 0.27
C ALA A 73 -12.22 -3.72 -0.17
N ASP A 74 -12.40 -2.78 0.75
CA ASP A 74 -13.07 -1.50 0.53
C ASP A 74 -12.31 -0.58 -0.45
N ILE A 75 -11.01 -0.77 -0.67
CA ILE A 75 -10.25 0.10 -1.58
C ILE A 75 -10.73 0.00 -3.03
N VAL A 76 -11.42 -1.08 -3.40
CA VAL A 76 -11.96 -1.28 -4.75
C VAL A 76 -13.17 -0.37 -5.01
N SER A 77 -14.04 -0.18 -4.02
CA SER A 77 -15.33 0.50 -4.18
C SER A 77 -15.46 1.83 -3.43
N THR A 78 -14.53 2.14 -2.53
CA THR A 78 -14.56 3.39 -1.75
C THR A 78 -14.49 4.64 -2.64
N PRO A 79 -15.26 5.69 -2.32
CA PRO A 79 -15.14 6.99 -3.00
C PRO A 79 -13.90 7.77 -2.56
N LEU A 80 -13.25 7.36 -1.46
CA LEU A 80 -12.05 8.02 -0.95
C LEU A 80 -10.87 7.85 -1.92
N PRO A 81 -9.95 8.82 -2.00
CA PRO A 81 -8.72 8.65 -2.75
C PRO A 81 -7.88 7.51 -2.15
N VAL A 82 -7.34 6.66 -3.02
CA VAL A 82 -6.40 5.59 -2.64
C VAL A 82 -5.00 6.01 -3.11
N ILE A 83 -4.07 6.10 -2.17
CA ILE A 83 -2.68 6.50 -2.40
C ILE A 83 -1.80 5.26 -2.34
N ALA A 84 -1.30 4.83 -3.49
CA ALA A 84 -0.36 3.73 -3.62
C ALA A 84 1.06 4.21 -3.33
N SER A 85 1.80 3.45 -2.52
CA SER A 85 3.20 3.70 -2.20
C SER A 85 4.02 2.42 -2.17
N CYS A 86 5.31 2.50 -2.45
CA CYS A 86 6.23 1.38 -2.33
C CYS A 86 7.59 1.84 -1.76
N GLY A 87 8.69 1.22 -2.17
CA GLY A 87 10.04 1.68 -1.82
C GLY A 87 10.44 2.97 -2.55
N SER A 88 10.09 3.12 -3.83
CA SER A 88 10.60 4.19 -4.71
C SER A 88 9.61 4.55 -5.84
N GLY A 89 8.31 4.41 -5.61
CA GLY A 89 7.24 4.76 -6.56
C GLY A 89 6.94 3.74 -7.67
N ALA A 90 7.93 2.97 -8.14
CA ALA A 90 7.76 2.13 -9.35
C ALA A 90 6.69 1.03 -9.21
N THR A 91 6.79 0.17 -8.20
CA THR A 91 5.84 -0.96 -8.03
C THR A 91 4.48 -0.52 -7.50
N ALA A 92 4.33 0.72 -7.02
CA ALA A 92 3.04 1.26 -6.61
C ALA A 92 2.05 1.34 -7.79
N CYS A 93 2.56 1.54 -9.01
CA CYS A 93 1.75 1.52 -10.24
C CYS A 93 1.01 0.19 -10.46
N ALA A 94 1.55 -0.93 -9.95
CA ALA A 94 0.90 -2.22 -10.09
C ALA A 94 -0.39 -2.33 -9.27
N LEU A 95 -0.46 -1.67 -8.11
CA LEU A 95 -1.72 -1.58 -7.36
C LEU A 95 -2.76 -0.78 -8.14
N VAL A 96 -2.37 0.33 -8.77
CA VAL A 96 -3.27 1.13 -9.61
C VAL A 96 -3.86 0.25 -10.72
N ALA A 97 -3.02 -0.50 -11.42
CA ALA A 97 -3.46 -1.41 -12.48
C ALA A 97 -4.36 -2.54 -11.94
N ALA A 98 -4.01 -3.15 -10.80
CA ALA A 98 -4.81 -4.20 -10.18
C ALA A 98 -6.20 -3.70 -9.77
N LEU A 99 -6.30 -2.47 -9.24
CA LEU A 99 -7.57 -1.86 -8.89
C LEU A 99 -8.42 -1.51 -10.11
N GLU A 100 -7.79 -1.02 -11.19
CA GLU A 100 -8.46 -0.77 -12.47
C GLU A 100 -9.04 -2.08 -13.05
N LEU A 101 -8.28 -3.18 -13.00
CA LEU A 101 -8.76 -4.52 -13.39
C LEU A 101 -9.94 -5.01 -12.54
N CYS A 102 -10.00 -4.61 -11.27
CA CYS A 102 -11.12 -4.92 -10.38
C CYS A 102 -12.33 -3.99 -10.58
N GLY A 103 -12.22 -2.95 -11.41
CA GLY A 103 -13.30 -2.03 -11.75
C GLY A 103 -13.33 -0.73 -10.93
N ARG A 104 -12.25 -0.41 -10.21
CA ARG A 104 -12.10 0.91 -9.58
C ARG A 104 -11.86 1.98 -10.64
N ASP A 105 -12.47 3.15 -10.48
CA ASP A 105 -12.13 4.32 -11.31
C ASP A 105 -10.69 4.74 -11.08
N ARG A 106 -9.92 4.83 -12.17
CA ARG A 106 -8.53 5.28 -12.18
C ARG A 106 -8.36 6.68 -11.61
N SER A 107 -9.36 7.56 -11.74
CA SER A 107 -9.30 8.93 -11.23
C SER A 107 -9.17 9.00 -9.70
N GLY A 108 -9.64 7.97 -8.98
CA GLY A 108 -9.57 7.88 -7.53
C GLY A 108 -8.31 7.19 -6.98
N THR A 109 -7.35 6.82 -7.83
CA THR A 109 -6.13 6.13 -7.38
C THR A 109 -4.90 6.89 -7.82
N HIS A 110 -4.02 7.23 -6.87
CA HIS A 110 -2.84 8.03 -7.10
C HIS A 110 -1.60 7.30 -6.63
N VAL A 111 -0.46 7.59 -7.25
CA VAL A 111 0.85 7.10 -6.80
C VAL A 111 1.53 8.23 -6.04
N TYR A 112 1.99 7.93 -4.83
CA TYR A 112 2.98 8.76 -4.15
C TYR A 112 4.37 8.29 -4.60
N ASP A 113 4.96 9.02 -5.54
CA ASP A 113 6.19 8.66 -6.24
C ASP A 113 7.42 8.72 -5.33
N GLY A 114 7.50 9.69 -4.42
CA GLY A 114 8.54 9.77 -3.40
C GLY A 114 8.57 8.56 -2.46
N SER A 115 7.38 8.02 -2.15
CA SER A 115 7.22 6.71 -1.50
C SER A 115 8.01 6.58 -0.19
N TRP A 116 8.39 5.37 0.23
CA TRP A 116 9.21 5.18 1.43
C TRP A 116 10.62 5.79 1.33
N SER A 117 11.16 5.96 0.12
CA SER A 117 12.47 6.60 -0.07
C SER A 117 12.47 8.08 0.32
N GLU A 118 11.35 8.78 0.17
CA GLU A 118 11.15 10.14 0.69
C GLU A 118 10.71 10.07 2.15
N TRP A 119 9.60 9.37 2.44
CA TRP A 119 9.01 9.36 3.77
C TRP A 119 9.96 8.80 4.85
N GLY A 120 10.56 7.63 4.58
CA GLY A 120 11.45 6.95 5.52
C GLY A 120 12.81 7.62 5.68
N ALA A 121 13.19 8.53 4.78
CA ALA A 121 14.44 9.28 4.85
C ALA A 121 14.35 10.54 5.73
N GLU A 122 13.22 11.24 5.68
CA GLU A 122 12.99 12.45 6.48
C GLU A 122 12.91 12.13 7.97
N GLN A 123 13.51 12.94 8.85
CA GLN A 123 13.59 12.59 10.28
C GLN A 123 12.30 12.87 11.05
N ASP A 124 11.49 13.79 10.56
CA ASP A 124 10.31 14.36 11.25
C ASP A 124 8.98 13.73 10.81
N THR A 125 8.98 12.84 9.81
CA THR A 125 7.74 12.15 9.43
C THR A 125 7.42 11.01 10.41
N PRO A 126 6.13 10.82 10.77
CA PRO A 126 5.72 9.78 11.70
C PRO A 126 5.85 8.38 11.09
N ILE A 127 6.16 7.40 11.93
CA ILE A 127 6.36 5.99 11.54
C ILE A 127 5.61 5.08 12.52
N VAL A 128 4.99 4.03 11.98
CA VAL A 128 4.43 2.91 12.74
C VAL A 128 5.22 1.63 12.45
N LYS A 129 5.32 0.73 13.43
CA LYS A 129 5.92 -0.61 13.30
C LYS A 129 4.90 -1.68 13.63
N GLY A 130 5.14 -2.90 13.16
CA GLY A 130 4.21 -4.02 13.33
C GLY A 130 3.06 -4.01 12.33
N ALA A 131 2.06 -4.88 12.55
CA ALA A 131 0.86 -4.93 11.71
C ALA A 131 -0.10 -3.79 12.09
N ARG A 132 -0.95 -3.36 11.14
CA ARG A 132 -2.06 -2.45 11.44
C ARG A 132 -2.97 -3.07 12.51
N GLU A 133 -3.25 -2.32 13.57
CA GLU A 133 -4.31 -2.66 14.52
C GLU A 133 -5.65 -2.67 13.78
N LYS A 134 -6.34 -3.81 13.79
CA LYS A 134 -7.70 -3.88 13.25
C LYS A 134 -8.58 -3.12 14.24
N GLU A 135 -9.23 -2.05 13.80
CA GLU A 135 -10.30 -1.44 14.59
C GLU A 135 -11.33 -2.53 14.89
N SER A 136 -11.55 -2.81 16.18
CA SER A 136 -12.65 -3.67 16.62
C SER A 136 -13.95 -2.97 16.25
N SER A 137 -14.62 -3.47 15.22
CA SER A 137 -16.00 -3.08 14.95
C SER A 137 -16.87 -3.64 16.08
N GLU A 138 -17.33 -2.78 16.99
CA GLU A 138 -18.50 -3.04 17.84
C GLU A 138 -19.81 -2.96 17.04
#